data_AF-A0A8X7MPL4-F1
#
_entry.id   AF-A0A8X7MPL4-F1
#
_cell.length_a   1.000
_cell.length_b   1.000
_cell.length_c   1.000
_cell.angle_alpha   90.00
_cell.angle_beta   90.00
_cell.angle_gamma   90.00
#
_symmetry.space_group_name_H-M   'P 1'
#
loop_
_entity.id
_entity.type
_entity.pdbx_description
1 polymer ?
#
loop_
_entity_poly.entity_id
_entity_poly.type
_entity_poly.pdbx_seq_one_letter_code
_entity_poly.pdbx_strand_id
1 'polypeptide(L)'
;MTDPDSPAFSFNGTTLYDSDIQTLAEEEWLGDAIIMLLFSLLEDDAHRADVELWSPAVVQLLSTMSSDNLDPSTSATLFPPLRKFNILPVSDAYASNTSPISSHWSLLLIRSPQNQNDHLTTYHFDSLDPHNTNAAARCIANFAEAFGRIPTQIRAVGGKHGWGSGSGSGDRGQKAKMEAQENAWDCGIYVLALTQALVHRLAQDGGGVDAAVERVVREEATPKKIAQWRARFYRWVRRWQAEARKEGGGVWDSKEEVVAALGPWCADEDEVQQEQHS
;
A
#
# COMPACT_ATOMS: atom_id res chain seq x y z
N MET A 1 -26.63 25.08 -1.37
CA MET A 1 -25.27 25.21 -1.92
C MET A 1 -24.35 24.61 -0.89
N THR A 2 -23.85 23.40 -1.13
CA THR A 2 -22.68 22.90 -0.41
C THR A 2 -21.53 23.85 -0.71
N ASP A 3 -20.78 24.27 0.30
CA ASP A 3 -19.54 25.01 0.07
C ASP A 3 -18.66 24.21 -0.90
N PRO A 4 -17.97 24.89 -1.83
CA PRO A 4 -17.02 24.21 -2.71
C PRO A 4 -15.94 23.54 -1.86
N ASP A 5 -15.61 22.30 -2.20
CA ASP A 5 -14.56 21.56 -1.51
C ASP A 5 -13.25 22.35 -1.57
N SER A 6 -12.68 22.61 -0.39
CA SER A 6 -11.57 23.54 -0.24
C SER A 6 -10.25 22.80 -0.34
N PRO A 7 -9.26 23.34 -1.07
CA PRO A 7 -7.92 22.75 -1.08
C PRO A 7 -7.32 22.82 0.32
N ALA A 8 -6.77 21.70 0.79
CA ALA A 8 -6.12 21.59 2.09
C ALA A 8 -4.63 21.98 1.98
N PHE A 9 -3.88 21.27 1.15
CA PHE A 9 -2.47 21.53 0.84
C PHE A 9 -2.06 20.77 -0.44
N SER A 10 -0.94 21.14 -1.04
CA SER A 10 -0.30 20.38 -2.11
C SER A 10 1.00 19.76 -1.62
N PHE A 11 1.23 18.50 -1.97
CA PHE A 11 2.47 17.79 -1.68
C PHE A 11 2.97 17.06 -2.94
N ASN A 12 4.23 17.28 -3.30
CA ASN A 12 4.89 16.63 -4.44
C ASN A 12 4.02 16.67 -5.73
N GLY A 13 3.48 17.85 -6.05
CA GLY A 13 2.63 18.07 -7.23
C GLY A 13 1.18 17.56 -7.14
N THR A 14 0.77 16.94 -6.03
CA THR A 14 -0.60 16.48 -5.80
C THR A 14 -1.31 17.38 -4.79
N THR A 15 -2.49 17.89 -5.14
CA THR A 15 -3.32 18.70 -4.23
C THR A 15 -4.34 17.81 -3.52
N LEU A 16 -4.34 17.89 -2.20
CA LEU A 16 -5.32 17.25 -1.32
C LEU A 16 -6.40 18.28 -0.98
N TYR A 17 -7.65 17.85 -1.00
CA TYR A 17 -8.80 18.64 -0.59
C TYR A 17 -9.28 18.23 0.81
N ASP A 18 -10.13 19.05 1.41
CA ASP A 18 -10.74 18.77 2.71
C ASP A 18 -11.51 17.43 2.69
N SER A 19 -12.21 17.13 1.60
CA SER A 19 -12.93 15.87 1.43
C SER A 19 -12.00 14.66 1.35
N ASP A 20 -10.82 14.80 0.71
CA ASP A 20 -9.82 13.72 0.65
C ASP A 20 -9.34 13.36 2.06
N ILE A 21 -9.00 14.38 2.86
CA ILE A 21 -8.54 14.20 4.24
C ILE A 21 -9.66 13.59 5.11
N GLN A 22 -10.92 13.93 4.84
CA GLN A 22 -12.06 13.37 5.56
C GLN A 22 -12.17 11.85 5.38
N THR A 23 -11.68 11.26 4.28
CA THR A 23 -11.67 9.79 4.09
C THR A 23 -10.83 9.03 5.14
N LEU A 24 -9.95 9.72 5.86
CA LEU A 24 -9.20 9.16 6.98
C LEU A 24 -9.97 9.16 8.31
N ALA A 25 -11.09 9.87 8.42
CA ALA A 25 -11.93 9.85 9.60
C ALA A 25 -12.53 8.46 9.85
N GLU A 26 -12.89 8.17 11.10
CA GLU A 26 -13.55 6.91 11.44
C GLU A 26 -14.83 6.70 10.61
N GLU A 27 -15.14 5.45 10.31
CA GLU A 27 -16.32 5.04 9.49
C GLU A 27 -16.29 5.47 8.01
N GLU A 28 -15.31 6.27 7.57
CA GLU A 28 -15.17 6.70 6.18
C GLU A 28 -14.37 5.71 5.32
N TRP A 29 -14.61 5.68 4.01
CA TRP A 29 -13.87 4.83 3.09
C TRP A 29 -12.70 5.58 2.47
N LEU A 30 -11.52 4.96 2.48
CA LEU A 30 -10.30 5.60 1.99
C LEU A 30 -10.35 5.86 0.48
N GLY A 31 -10.02 7.09 0.08
CA GLY A 31 -9.87 7.48 -1.32
C GLY A 31 -8.43 7.39 -1.85
N ASP A 32 -8.29 7.37 -3.18
CA ASP A 32 -7.02 7.26 -3.90
C ASP A 32 -6.02 8.36 -3.51
N ALA A 33 -6.49 9.59 -3.27
CA ALA A 33 -5.65 10.74 -2.93
C ALA A 33 -4.82 10.50 -1.66
N ILE A 34 -5.37 9.77 -0.68
CA ILE A 34 -4.65 9.46 0.55
C ILE A 34 -3.64 8.32 0.35
N ILE A 35 -3.95 7.33 -0.50
CA ILE A 35 -2.98 6.32 -0.92
C ILE A 35 -1.79 7.00 -1.61
N MET A 36 -2.09 7.94 -2.52
CA MET A 36 -1.07 8.73 -3.22
C MET A 36 -0.24 9.61 -2.29
N LEU A 37 -0.87 10.23 -1.29
CA LEU A 37 -0.17 11.02 -0.28
C LEU A 37 0.86 10.15 0.45
N LEU A 38 0.46 8.97 0.94
CA LEU A 38 1.40 8.07 1.63
C LEU A 38 2.51 7.60 0.70
N PHE A 39 2.19 7.23 -0.53
CA PHE A 39 3.20 6.73 -1.49
C PHE A 39 4.25 7.81 -1.77
N SER A 40 3.82 9.06 -1.92
CA SER A 40 4.72 10.21 -2.08
C SER A 40 5.60 10.42 -0.84
N LEU A 41 5.06 10.21 0.37
CA LEU A 41 5.84 10.32 1.63
C LEU A 41 6.84 9.16 1.83
N LEU A 42 6.68 8.05 1.10
CA LEU A 42 7.51 6.85 1.20
C LEU A 42 8.43 6.66 -0.01
N GLU A 43 8.33 7.47 -1.05
CA GLU A 43 9.01 7.28 -2.34
C GLU A 43 10.50 7.03 -2.18
N ASP A 44 11.20 7.89 -1.44
CA ASP A 44 12.64 7.76 -1.20
C ASP A 44 13.00 6.52 -0.37
N ASP A 45 12.20 6.19 0.64
CA ASP A 45 12.41 4.99 1.47
C ASP A 45 12.20 3.72 0.64
N ALA A 46 11.16 3.71 -0.20
CA ALA A 46 10.85 2.64 -1.12
C ALA A 46 11.96 2.44 -2.15
N HIS A 47 12.45 3.53 -2.76
CA HIS A 47 13.55 3.47 -3.72
C HIS A 47 14.85 2.95 -3.11
N ARG A 48 15.17 3.33 -1.86
CA ARG A 48 16.30 2.77 -1.11
C ARG A 48 16.13 1.27 -0.83
N ALA A 49 14.89 0.82 -0.64
CA ALA A 49 14.53 -0.59 -0.45
C ALA A 49 14.41 -1.39 -1.76
N ASP A 50 14.65 -0.76 -2.92
CA ASP A 50 14.40 -1.35 -4.26
C ASP A 50 12.94 -1.78 -4.43
N VAL A 51 12.03 -0.90 -3.99
CA VAL A 51 10.57 -1.03 -4.06
C VAL A 51 10.00 0.07 -4.97
N GLU A 52 9.15 -0.31 -5.91
CA GLU A 52 8.34 0.61 -6.71
C GLU A 52 6.92 0.67 -6.13
N LEU A 53 6.40 1.88 -5.89
CA LEU A 53 5.04 2.10 -5.38
C LEU A 53 4.12 2.54 -6.52
N TRP A 54 3.19 1.68 -6.92
CA TRP A 54 2.34 1.91 -8.07
C TRP A 54 1.04 2.64 -7.68
N SER A 55 0.76 3.80 -8.27
CA SER A 55 -0.46 4.54 -7.95
C SER A 55 -1.75 3.75 -8.26
N PRO A 56 -2.86 3.97 -7.54
CA PRO A 56 -4.15 3.36 -7.85
C PRO A 56 -4.57 3.56 -9.31
N ALA A 57 -4.34 4.75 -9.87
CA ALA A 57 -4.65 5.06 -11.27
C ALA A 57 -3.83 4.22 -12.27
N VAL A 58 -2.53 4.02 -11.99
CA VAL A 58 -1.65 3.18 -12.82
C VAL A 58 -2.08 1.71 -12.73
N VAL A 59 -2.43 1.23 -11.53
CA VAL A 59 -2.91 -0.15 -11.34
C VAL A 59 -4.25 -0.37 -12.04
N GLN A 60 -5.15 0.61 -12.00
CA GLN A 60 -6.40 0.58 -12.74
C GLN A 60 -6.17 0.52 -14.25
N LEU A 61 -5.27 1.37 -14.78
CA LEU A 61 -4.90 1.35 -16.19
C LEU A 61 -4.37 -0.03 -16.58
N LEU A 62 -3.38 -0.54 -15.84
CA LEU A 62 -2.81 -1.88 -16.07
C LEU A 62 -3.90 -2.95 -16.08
N SER A 63 -4.81 -2.93 -15.11
CA SER A 63 -5.81 -3.97 -14.92
C SER A 63 -6.97 -3.90 -15.92
N THR A 64 -7.30 -2.72 -16.44
CA THR A 64 -8.43 -2.52 -17.36
C THR A 64 -8.05 -2.62 -18.83
N MET A 65 -6.76 -2.45 -19.16
CA MET A 65 -6.23 -2.67 -20.51
C MET A 65 -6.45 -4.10 -21.02
N SER A 66 -6.70 -4.22 -22.32
CA SER A 66 -6.71 -5.51 -23.02
C SER A 66 -5.30 -6.07 -23.07
N SER A 67 -5.15 -7.39 -22.93
CA SER A 67 -3.85 -8.09 -23.04
C SER A 67 -3.14 -7.80 -24.36
N ASP A 68 -3.90 -7.63 -25.45
CA ASP A 68 -3.36 -7.33 -26.78
C ASP A 68 -2.63 -5.98 -26.86
N ASN A 69 -2.85 -5.10 -25.87
CA ASN A 69 -2.22 -3.78 -25.76
C ASN A 69 -1.11 -3.73 -24.68
N LEU A 70 -0.76 -4.87 -24.08
CA LEU A 70 0.20 -4.97 -22.98
C LEU A 70 1.52 -5.62 -23.44
N ASP A 71 2.04 -5.24 -24.60
CA ASP A 71 3.38 -5.69 -24.99
C ASP A 71 4.48 -4.91 -24.22
N PRO A 72 5.68 -5.50 -24.01
CA PRO A 72 6.75 -4.83 -23.26
C PRO A 72 7.23 -3.49 -23.83
N SER A 73 7.14 -3.29 -25.14
CA SER A 73 7.63 -2.05 -25.77
C SER A 73 6.68 -0.87 -25.52
N THR A 74 5.37 -1.11 -25.61
CA THR A 74 4.34 -0.13 -25.25
C THR A 74 4.36 0.15 -23.75
N SER A 75 4.44 -0.91 -22.95
CA SER A 75 4.38 -0.87 -21.48
C SER A 75 5.53 -0.08 -20.85
N ALA A 76 6.74 -0.11 -21.44
CA ALA A 76 7.90 0.62 -20.95
C ALA A 76 7.71 2.15 -20.90
N THR A 77 6.72 2.69 -21.62
CA THR A 77 6.40 4.13 -21.62
C THR A 77 5.16 4.48 -20.79
N LEU A 78 4.30 3.49 -20.51
CA LEU A 78 3.01 3.69 -19.84
C LEU A 78 3.09 3.44 -18.34
N PHE A 79 3.99 2.55 -17.91
CA PHE A 79 4.06 2.08 -16.53
C PHE A 79 5.38 2.45 -15.87
N PRO A 80 5.40 2.56 -14.53
CA PRO A 80 6.63 2.74 -13.77
C PRO A 80 7.67 1.65 -14.08
N PRO A 81 8.97 1.96 -13.93
CA PRO A 81 10.02 0.97 -14.12
C PRO A 81 9.88 -0.16 -13.09
N LEU A 82 10.24 -1.38 -13.49
CA LEU A 82 10.28 -2.49 -12.55
C LEU A 82 11.46 -2.38 -11.59
N ARG A 83 11.14 -2.50 -10.30
CA ARG A 83 12.13 -2.72 -9.25
C ARG A 83 12.10 -4.16 -8.76
N LYS A 84 13.03 -4.50 -7.86
CA LYS A 84 13.08 -5.83 -7.23
C LYS A 84 11.76 -6.16 -6.54
N PHE A 85 11.15 -5.17 -5.91
CA PHE A 85 9.83 -5.26 -5.30
C PHE A 85 8.90 -4.22 -5.92
N ASN A 86 7.63 -4.57 -6.09
CA ASN A 86 6.60 -3.67 -6.63
C ASN A 86 5.37 -3.83 -5.76
N ILE A 87 4.86 -2.74 -5.22
CA ILE A 87 3.68 -2.71 -4.34
C ILE A 87 2.54 -2.03 -5.07
N LEU A 88 1.43 -2.75 -5.22
CA LEU A 88 0.26 -2.34 -5.98
C LEU A 88 -0.99 -2.36 -5.08
N PRO A 89 -1.67 -1.23 -4.86
CA PRO A 89 -3.01 -1.21 -4.28
C PRO A 89 -4.02 -1.76 -5.29
N VAL A 90 -4.82 -2.75 -4.88
CA VAL A 90 -5.80 -3.44 -5.72
C VAL A 90 -7.20 -3.16 -5.21
N SER A 91 -8.08 -2.73 -6.12
CA SER A 91 -9.51 -2.55 -5.89
C SER A 91 -10.32 -3.63 -6.61
N ASP A 92 -11.47 -4.01 -6.04
CA ASP A 92 -12.46 -4.88 -6.68
C ASP A 92 -13.04 -4.28 -7.97
N ALA A 93 -12.98 -2.96 -8.17
CA ALA A 93 -13.34 -2.31 -9.43
C ALA A 93 -12.55 -2.86 -10.62
N TYR A 94 -11.37 -3.46 -10.37
CA TYR A 94 -10.52 -4.02 -11.41
C TYR A 94 -10.99 -5.41 -11.87
N ALA A 95 -11.83 -6.09 -11.08
CA ALA A 95 -12.27 -7.46 -11.36
C ALA A 95 -13.04 -7.58 -12.69
N SER A 96 -13.69 -6.51 -13.15
CA SER A 96 -14.40 -6.47 -14.42
C SER A 96 -14.38 -5.07 -15.03
N ASN A 97 -14.53 -4.97 -16.36
CA ASN A 97 -14.69 -3.67 -17.02
C ASN A 97 -16.13 -3.14 -16.95
N THR A 98 -17.01 -3.77 -16.16
CA THR A 98 -18.47 -3.50 -16.18
C THR A 98 -18.98 -2.77 -14.93
N SER A 99 -18.20 -2.72 -13.84
CA SER A 99 -18.57 -1.99 -12.63
C SER A 99 -17.42 -1.08 -12.21
N PRO A 100 -17.55 0.25 -12.36
CA PRO A 100 -16.49 1.18 -11.99
C PRO A 100 -16.45 1.47 -10.47
N ILE A 101 -17.44 1.00 -9.72
CA ILE A 101 -17.55 1.28 -8.29
C ILE A 101 -16.65 0.31 -7.51
N SER A 102 -15.64 0.86 -6.84
CA SER A 102 -14.81 0.16 -5.87
C SER A 102 -15.54 0.05 -4.54
N SER A 103 -15.53 -1.13 -3.93
CA SER A 103 -16.02 -1.35 -2.56
C SER A 103 -14.99 -1.93 -1.61
N HIS A 104 -13.84 -2.37 -2.11
CA HIS A 104 -12.83 -3.00 -1.27
C HIS A 104 -11.41 -2.82 -1.79
N TRP A 105 -10.49 -2.47 -0.89
CA TRP A 105 -9.06 -2.38 -1.15
C TRP A 105 -8.30 -3.60 -0.62
N SER A 106 -7.26 -4.00 -1.35
CA SER A 106 -6.28 -5.00 -0.94
C SER A 106 -4.89 -4.62 -1.48
N LEU A 107 -3.85 -5.35 -1.09
CA LEU A 107 -2.47 -5.03 -1.47
C LEU A 107 -1.79 -6.20 -2.17
N LEU A 108 -1.06 -5.94 -3.24
CA LEU A 108 -0.11 -6.87 -3.84
C LEU A 108 1.33 -6.45 -3.54
N LEU A 109 2.15 -7.41 -3.11
CA LEU A 109 3.60 -7.32 -3.15
C LEU A 109 4.13 -8.30 -4.20
N ILE A 110 4.82 -7.78 -5.20
CA ILE A 110 5.40 -8.56 -6.30
C ILE A 110 6.92 -8.46 -6.21
N ARG A 111 7.58 -9.60 -6.02
CA ARG A 111 9.04 -9.70 -6.19
C ARG A 111 9.35 -10.09 -7.63
N SER A 112 10.02 -9.17 -8.33
CA SER A 112 10.59 -9.42 -9.64
C SER A 112 11.79 -10.37 -9.53
N PRO A 113 11.86 -11.42 -10.36
CA PRO A 113 13.01 -12.29 -10.37
C PRO A 113 14.20 -11.63 -11.08
N GLN A 114 15.40 -12.05 -10.69
CA GLN A 114 16.65 -11.63 -11.34
C GLN A 114 16.72 -12.15 -12.78
N ASN A 115 16.34 -13.42 -13.01
CA ASN A 115 16.27 -13.98 -14.37
C ASN A 115 14.87 -13.77 -14.96
N GLN A 116 14.80 -13.45 -16.25
CA GLN A 116 13.53 -13.29 -16.96
C GLN A 116 12.71 -14.57 -17.06
N ASN A 117 13.38 -15.74 -17.04
CA ASN A 117 12.75 -17.05 -17.15
C ASN A 117 12.22 -17.60 -15.81
N ASP A 118 12.45 -16.89 -14.70
CA ASP A 118 11.92 -17.28 -13.40
C ASP A 118 10.51 -16.70 -13.21
N HIS A 119 9.72 -17.36 -12.37
CA HIS A 119 8.38 -16.87 -12.01
C HIS A 119 8.46 -15.65 -11.09
N LEU A 120 7.47 -14.77 -11.20
CA LEU A 120 7.18 -13.77 -10.18
C LEU A 120 6.99 -14.45 -8.81
N THR A 121 7.26 -13.75 -7.72
CA THR A 121 6.79 -14.17 -6.39
C THR A 121 5.82 -13.13 -5.87
N THR A 122 4.55 -13.51 -5.72
CA THR A 122 3.47 -12.56 -5.43
C THR A 122 2.78 -12.91 -4.13
N TYR A 123 2.58 -11.90 -3.27
CA TYR A 123 1.80 -11.97 -2.04
C TYR A 123 0.58 -11.07 -2.15
N HIS A 124 -0.58 -11.56 -1.71
CA HIS A 124 -1.82 -10.81 -1.69
C HIS A 124 -2.32 -10.65 -0.26
N PHE A 125 -2.37 -9.41 0.19
CA PHE A 125 -2.88 -9.02 1.50
C PHE A 125 -4.30 -8.50 1.31
N ASP A 126 -5.27 -9.35 1.64
CA ASP A 126 -6.68 -9.03 1.59
C ASP A 126 -7.32 -9.21 2.97
N SER A 127 -7.72 -8.09 3.60
CA SER A 127 -8.33 -8.06 4.92
C SER A 127 -9.76 -8.62 4.93
N LEU A 128 -10.37 -8.81 3.76
CA LEU A 128 -11.62 -9.56 3.54
C LEU A 128 -11.40 -10.74 2.57
N ASP A 129 -10.23 -11.40 2.64
CA ASP A 129 -9.94 -12.57 1.80
C ASP A 129 -11.12 -13.56 1.76
N PRO A 130 -11.55 -14.02 0.56
CA PRO A 130 -10.90 -13.87 -0.75
C PRO A 130 -11.45 -12.75 -1.66
N HIS A 131 -12.03 -11.67 -1.11
CA HIS A 131 -12.83 -10.69 -1.86
C HIS A 131 -12.18 -10.14 -3.14
N ASN A 132 -10.88 -9.81 -3.09
CA ASN A 132 -10.13 -9.24 -4.22
C ASN A 132 -9.31 -10.26 -5.02
N THR A 133 -9.54 -11.57 -4.84
CA THR A 133 -8.76 -12.61 -5.55
C THR A 133 -8.81 -12.47 -7.07
N ASN A 134 -9.99 -12.17 -7.65
CA ASN A 134 -10.12 -12.03 -9.10
C ASN A 134 -9.44 -10.76 -9.62
N ALA A 135 -9.58 -9.64 -8.89
CA ALA A 135 -8.90 -8.38 -9.21
C ALA A 135 -7.37 -8.55 -9.14
N ALA A 136 -6.88 -9.21 -8.09
CA ALA A 136 -5.47 -9.55 -7.92
C ALA A 136 -4.96 -10.45 -9.04
N ALA A 137 -5.68 -11.52 -9.38
CA ALA A 137 -5.31 -12.43 -10.47
C ALA A 137 -5.22 -11.71 -11.82
N ARG A 138 -6.20 -10.85 -12.13
CA ARG A 138 -6.21 -10.05 -13.35
C ARG A 138 -5.04 -9.06 -13.39
N CYS A 139 -4.82 -8.34 -12.29
CA CYS A 139 -3.70 -7.41 -12.15
C CYS A 139 -2.35 -8.10 -12.39
N ILE A 140 -2.14 -9.29 -11.80
CA ILE A 140 -0.90 -10.06 -11.97
C ILE A 140 -0.73 -10.63 -13.38
N ALA A 141 -1.80 -11.08 -14.02
CA ALA A 141 -1.74 -11.52 -15.41
C ALA A 141 -1.32 -10.38 -16.34
N ASN A 142 -1.94 -9.21 -16.18
CA ASN A 142 -1.61 -8.02 -16.97
C ASN A 142 -0.21 -7.49 -16.66
N PHE A 143 0.22 -7.49 -15.39
CA PHE A 143 1.59 -7.16 -15.00
C PHE A 143 2.60 -8.09 -15.67
N ALA A 144 2.33 -9.39 -15.67
CA ALA A 144 3.23 -10.37 -16.28
C ALA A 144 3.36 -10.14 -17.79
N GLU A 145 2.25 -9.92 -18.50
CA GLU A 145 2.23 -9.60 -19.92
C GLU A 145 3.00 -8.32 -20.23
N ALA A 146 2.66 -7.23 -19.53
CA ALA A 146 3.24 -5.89 -19.69
C ALA A 146 4.77 -5.86 -19.58
N PHE A 147 5.36 -6.79 -18.83
CA PHE A 147 6.80 -6.83 -18.60
C PHE A 147 7.48 -8.10 -19.09
N GLY A 148 6.79 -8.94 -19.87
CA GLY A 148 7.34 -10.19 -20.39
C GLY A 148 7.82 -11.13 -19.27
N ARG A 149 7.05 -11.24 -18.19
CA ARG A 149 7.33 -12.09 -17.03
C ARG A 149 6.41 -13.28 -16.98
N ILE A 150 6.78 -14.28 -16.19
CA ILE A 150 5.96 -15.48 -16.00
C ILE A 150 5.15 -15.32 -14.70
N PRO A 151 3.80 -15.36 -14.76
CA PRO A 151 2.99 -15.28 -13.56
C PRO A 151 3.22 -16.49 -12.64
N THR A 152 2.88 -16.34 -11.37
CA THR A 152 2.92 -17.41 -10.36
C THR A 152 1.55 -17.58 -9.72
N GLN A 153 1.38 -18.66 -8.96
CA GLN A 153 0.34 -18.70 -7.94
C GLN A 153 0.53 -17.56 -6.95
N ILE A 154 -0.55 -16.83 -6.70
CA ILE A 154 -0.62 -15.75 -5.72
C ILE A 154 -0.66 -16.35 -4.32
N ARG A 155 0.28 -15.93 -3.48
CA ARG A 155 0.38 -16.32 -2.08
C ARG A 155 -0.58 -15.49 -1.26
N ALA A 156 -1.77 -16.02 -0.98
CA ALA A 156 -2.74 -15.36 -0.10
C ALA A 156 -2.18 -15.27 1.33
N VAL A 157 -2.17 -14.07 1.90
CA VAL A 157 -1.65 -13.77 3.24
C VAL A 157 -2.77 -13.71 4.29
N GLY A 158 -3.98 -13.36 3.86
CA GLY A 158 -5.20 -13.40 4.65
C GLY A 158 -5.90 -14.78 4.63
N GLY A 159 -7.09 -14.82 5.24
CA GLY A 159 -8.01 -15.95 5.08
C GLY A 159 -7.80 -17.14 6.02
N LYS A 160 -8.58 -18.21 5.81
CA LYS A 160 -8.61 -19.39 6.71
C LYS A 160 -7.34 -20.24 6.66
N HIS A 161 -6.53 -20.12 5.59
CA HIS A 161 -5.45 -21.07 5.32
C HIS A 161 -4.05 -20.58 5.73
N GLY A 162 -3.89 -19.27 6.01
CA GLY A 162 -2.64 -18.64 6.44
C GLY A 162 -1.49 -18.75 5.43
N TRP A 163 -0.45 -17.95 5.66
CA TRP A 163 0.77 -17.94 4.86
C TRP A 163 1.92 -18.62 5.60
N GLY A 164 2.68 -19.50 4.93
CA GLY A 164 3.86 -20.12 5.55
C GLY A 164 4.53 -21.20 4.72
N SER A 165 5.86 -21.13 4.68
CA SER A 165 6.81 -21.97 3.93
C SER A 165 6.72 -23.45 4.31
N GLY A 166 5.98 -24.23 3.53
CA GLY A 166 6.13 -25.68 3.51
C GLY A 166 7.34 -26.07 2.66
N SER A 167 8.57 -25.96 3.19
CA SER A 167 9.73 -26.64 2.59
C SER A 167 10.82 -27.11 3.57
N GLY A 168 10.63 -26.94 4.89
CA GLY A 168 11.55 -27.46 5.90
C GLY A 168 10.89 -28.55 6.74
N SER A 169 11.33 -29.79 6.59
CA SER A 169 11.04 -30.87 7.54
C SER A 169 11.46 -30.44 8.95
N GLY A 170 10.52 -30.30 9.89
CA GLY A 170 10.84 -30.43 11.31
C GLY A 170 10.13 -29.52 12.31
N ASP A 171 9.58 -28.37 11.91
CA ASP A 171 8.92 -27.47 12.87
C ASP A 171 7.53 -27.06 12.37
N ARG A 172 6.49 -27.40 13.13
CA ARG A 172 5.11 -27.00 12.85
C ARG A 172 4.90 -25.55 13.31
N GLY A 173 5.73 -24.65 12.80
CA GLY A 173 5.57 -23.21 13.02
C GLY A 173 4.19 -22.79 12.53
N GLN A 174 3.40 -22.18 13.41
CA GLN A 174 2.10 -21.59 13.05
C GLN A 174 2.31 -20.68 11.83
N LYS A 175 1.65 -20.98 10.72
CA LYS A 175 1.57 -20.10 9.56
C LYS A 175 1.20 -18.69 10.04
N ALA A 176 1.97 -17.68 9.66
CA ALA A 176 1.56 -16.31 9.91
C ALA A 176 0.27 -16.05 9.14
N LYS A 177 -0.69 -15.43 9.82
CA LYS A 177 -2.01 -15.19 9.27
C LYS A 177 -2.34 -13.74 9.53
N MET A 178 -2.64 -13.01 8.46
CA MET A 178 -3.21 -11.69 8.61
C MET A 178 -4.63 -11.83 9.16
N GLU A 179 -4.92 -11.04 10.19
CA GLU A 179 -6.26 -10.99 10.77
C GLU A 179 -7.22 -10.29 9.80
N ALA A 180 -8.47 -10.75 9.77
CA ALA A 180 -9.50 -10.12 8.95
C ALA A 180 -9.87 -8.76 9.57
N GLN A 181 -10.25 -7.78 8.74
CA GLN A 181 -10.81 -6.54 9.26
C GLN A 181 -12.12 -6.82 10.02
N GLU A 182 -12.39 -6.03 11.06
CA GLU A 182 -13.58 -6.17 11.92
C GLU A 182 -14.70 -5.18 11.57
N ASN A 183 -14.42 -4.22 10.68
CA ASN A 183 -15.35 -3.18 10.24
C ASN A 183 -15.42 -3.10 8.71
N ALA A 184 -16.27 -2.21 8.18
CA ALA A 184 -16.54 -2.13 6.75
C ALA A 184 -15.62 -1.16 5.98
N TRP A 185 -14.69 -0.48 6.64
CA TRP A 185 -14.07 0.73 6.08
C TRP A 185 -12.53 0.76 6.17
N ASP A 186 -11.90 -0.08 7.00
CA ASP A 186 -10.45 -0.05 7.20
C ASP A 186 -9.64 -0.81 6.13
N CYS A 187 -10.27 -1.40 5.11
CA CYS A 187 -9.55 -2.12 4.04
C CYS A 187 -8.47 -1.25 3.37
N GLY A 188 -8.75 0.04 3.13
CA GLY A 188 -7.77 1.00 2.65
C GLY A 188 -6.67 1.30 3.66
N ILE A 189 -6.97 1.28 4.96
CA ILE A 189 -5.96 1.49 6.01
C ILE A 189 -4.99 0.29 6.09
N TYR A 190 -5.46 -0.94 5.88
CA TYR A 190 -4.58 -2.10 5.71
C TYR A 190 -3.59 -1.87 4.55
N VAL A 191 -4.05 -1.36 3.39
CA VAL A 191 -3.16 -1.01 2.26
C VAL A 191 -2.09 -0.01 2.69
N LEU A 192 -2.47 1.07 3.38
CA LEU A 192 -1.54 2.10 3.83
C LEU A 192 -0.50 1.56 4.84
N ALA A 193 -0.97 0.96 5.93
CA ALA A 193 -0.14 0.50 7.03
C ALA A 193 0.84 -0.60 6.59
N LEU A 194 0.36 -1.57 5.81
CA LEU A 194 1.19 -2.67 5.32
C LEU A 194 2.20 -2.21 4.28
N THR A 195 1.87 -1.22 3.44
CA THR A 195 2.84 -0.63 2.50
C THR A 195 4.01 -0.02 3.25
N GLN A 196 3.73 0.82 4.26
CA GLN A 196 4.78 1.43 5.07
C GLN A 196 5.64 0.37 5.77
N ALA A 197 5.01 -0.62 6.40
CA ALA A 197 5.71 -1.69 7.09
C ALA A 197 6.60 -2.52 6.15
N LEU A 198 6.09 -2.86 4.96
CA LEU A 198 6.85 -3.59 3.94
C LEU A 198 8.05 -2.79 3.43
N VAL A 199 7.87 -1.51 3.11
CA VAL A 199 8.96 -0.63 2.67
C VAL A 199 10.09 -0.60 3.70
N HIS A 200 9.76 -0.40 4.99
CA HIS A 200 10.76 -0.36 6.06
C HIS A 200 11.44 -1.72 6.28
N ARG A 201 10.68 -2.83 6.27
CA ARG A 201 11.23 -4.16 6.50
C ARG A 201 12.10 -4.64 5.34
N LEU A 202 11.68 -4.41 4.09
CA LEU A 202 12.44 -4.79 2.90
C LEU A 202 13.77 -4.02 2.78
N ALA A 203 13.86 -2.81 3.34
CA ALA A 203 15.12 -2.06 3.44
C ALA A 203 16.12 -2.68 4.43
N GLN A 204 15.63 -3.33 5.49
CA GLN A 204 16.44 -3.84 6.61
C GLN A 204 16.77 -5.33 6.49
N ASP A 205 15.97 -6.10 5.74
CA ASP A 205 16.01 -7.56 5.81
C ASP A 205 16.97 -8.23 4.83
N GLY A 206 18.04 -8.83 5.38
CA GLY A 206 18.84 -9.85 4.69
C GLY A 206 18.18 -11.25 4.64
N GLY A 207 17.07 -11.44 5.37
CA GLY A 207 16.36 -12.72 5.52
C GLY A 207 15.43 -13.12 4.36
N GLY A 208 15.34 -12.30 3.31
CA GLY A 208 14.48 -12.54 2.15
C GLY A 208 13.03 -12.11 2.35
N VAL A 209 12.28 -12.06 1.25
CA VAL A 209 10.91 -11.50 1.21
C VAL A 209 9.92 -12.27 2.09
N ASP A 210 10.05 -13.59 2.21
CA ASP A 210 9.15 -14.42 3.02
C ASP A 210 9.21 -14.04 4.50
N ALA A 211 10.42 -13.80 5.04
CA ALA A 211 10.62 -13.39 6.43
C ALA A 211 10.12 -11.97 6.69
N ALA A 212 10.28 -11.05 5.72
CA ALA A 212 9.76 -9.70 5.80
C ALA A 212 8.21 -9.70 5.85
N VAL A 213 7.57 -10.45 4.95
CA VAL A 213 6.11 -10.62 4.94
C VAL A 213 5.63 -11.25 6.24
N GLU A 214 6.30 -12.29 6.73
CA GLU A 214 5.93 -12.96 7.98
C GLU A 214 5.94 -11.99 9.18
N ARG A 215 6.99 -11.18 9.32
CA ARG A 215 7.08 -10.17 10.39
C ARG A 215 5.97 -9.13 10.28
N VAL A 216 5.79 -8.53 9.10
CA VAL A 216 4.74 -7.53 8.88
C VAL A 216 3.36 -8.09 9.25
N VAL A 217 3.06 -9.32 8.86
CA VAL A 217 1.78 -9.96 9.17
C VAL A 217 1.57 -10.14 10.67
N ARG A 218 2.61 -10.55 11.40
CA ARG A 218 2.51 -10.80 12.84
C ARG A 218 2.47 -9.52 13.67
N GLU A 219 3.18 -8.49 13.23
CA GLU A 219 3.43 -7.29 14.03
C GLU A 219 2.44 -6.15 13.72
N GLU A 220 2.01 -6.03 12.46
CA GLU A 220 1.29 -4.86 11.97
C GLU A 220 -0.14 -5.18 11.47
N ALA A 221 -0.39 -6.39 11.00
CA ALA A 221 -1.62 -6.74 10.28
C ALA A 221 -2.78 -7.20 11.19
N THR A 222 -3.04 -6.45 12.27
CA THR A 222 -4.14 -6.69 13.23
C THR A 222 -5.14 -5.53 13.25
N PRO A 223 -6.45 -5.77 13.46
CA PRO A 223 -7.45 -4.70 13.50
C PRO A 223 -7.10 -3.58 14.48
N LYS A 224 -6.54 -3.94 15.64
CA LYS A 224 -6.10 -2.98 16.65
C LYS A 224 -4.98 -2.07 16.12
N LYS A 225 -3.94 -2.65 15.50
CA LYS A 225 -2.81 -1.88 14.95
C LYS A 225 -3.25 -0.99 13.79
N ILE A 226 -4.14 -1.50 12.93
CA ILE A 226 -4.72 -0.75 11.81
C ILE A 226 -5.54 0.45 12.31
N ALA A 227 -6.41 0.27 13.30
CA ALA A 227 -7.17 1.37 13.89
C ALA A 227 -6.27 2.43 14.55
N GLN A 228 -5.22 1.99 15.27
CA GLN A 228 -4.22 2.89 15.84
C GLN A 228 -3.46 3.66 14.76
N TRP A 229 -3.07 2.98 13.68
CA TRP A 229 -2.40 3.58 12.53
C TRP A 229 -3.28 4.66 11.90
N ARG A 230 -4.57 4.38 11.67
CA ARG A 230 -5.54 5.34 11.15
C ARG A 230 -5.61 6.60 12.01
N ALA A 231 -5.81 6.43 13.31
CA ALA A 231 -5.95 7.54 14.24
C ALA A 231 -4.69 8.42 14.27
N ARG A 232 -3.49 7.80 14.25
CA ARG A 232 -2.21 8.52 14.19
C ARG A 232 -2.08 9.30 12.87
N PHE A 233 -2.38 8.66 11.74
CA PHE A 233 -2.18 9.29 10.42
C PHE A 233 -3.14 10.43 10.22
N TYR A 234 -4.40 10.20 10.55
CA TYR A 234 -5.42 11.22 10.46
C TYR A 234 -5.07 12.44 11.31
N ARG A 235 -4.64 12.23 12.56
CA ARG A 235 -4.19 13.33 13.44
C ARG A 235 -3.03 14.11 12.82
N TRP A 236 -2.05 13.42 12.25
CA TRP A 236 -0.88 14.07 11.65
C TRP A 236 -1.24 14.85 10.37
N VAL A 237 -2.03 14.28 9.46
CA VAL A 237 -2.53 14.96 8.25
C VAL A 237 -3.42 16.16 8.60
N ARG A 238 -4.24 16.08 9.65
CA ARG A 238 -5.02 17.22 10.14
C ARG A 238 -4.16 18.33 10.72
N ARG A 239 -3.05 18.00 11.39
CA ARG A 239 -2.05 18.98 11.83
C ARG A 239 -1.39 19.67 10.64
N TRP A 240 -1.05 18.90 9.61
CA TRP A 240 -0.52 19.45 8.36
C TRP A 240 -1.50 20.42 7.70
N GLN A 241 -2.75 20.02 7.52
CA GLN A 241 -3.81 20.89 6.99
C GLN A 241 -3.97 22.17 7.81
N ALA A 242 -3.93 22.08 9.14
CA ALA A 242 -4.01 23.25 10.01
C ALA A 242 -2.79 24.19 9.84
N GLU A 243 -1.59 23.63 9.66
CA GLU A 243 -0.37 24.41 9.43
C GLU A 243 -0.40 25.12 8.08
N ALA A 244 -0.71 24.38 7.00
CA ALA A 244 -0.84 24.95 5.66
C ALA A 244 -1.87 26.09 5.61
N ARG A 245 -2.96 26.00 6.38
CA ARG A 245 -3.96 27.08 6.47
C ARG A 245 -3.45 28.34 7.16
N LYS A 246 -2.54 28.24 8.14
CA LYS A 246 -1.93 29.42 8.77
C LYS A 246 -1.10 30.22 7.77
N GLU A 247 -0.50 29.53 6.81
CA GLU A 247 0.35 30.12 5.78
C GLU A 247 -0.43 30.60 4.54
N GLY A 248 -1.76 30.44 4.54
CA GLY A 248 -2.64 30.86 3.43
C GLY A 248 -2.81 29.81 2.33
N GLY A 249 -2.60 28.53 2.65
CA GLY A 249 -2.39 27.45 1.69
C GLY A 249 -0.89 27.14 1.56
N GLY A 250 -0.54 25.89 1.27
CA GLY A 250 0.87 25.47 1.23
C GLY A 250 1.15 24.46 0.14
N VAL A 251 2.24 24.70 -0.61
CA VAL A 251 2.88 23.72 -1.48
C VAL A 251 4.09 23.22 -0.72
N TRP A 252 4.17 21.91 -0.54
CA TRP A 252 5.22 21.22 0.18
C TRP A 252 5.93 20.30 -0.80
N ASP A 253 7.24 20.43 -0.93
CA ASP A 253 7.98 19.78 -2.01
C ASP A 253 8.79 18.56 -1.52
N SER A 254 8.93 18.37 -0.20
CA SER A 254 9.70 17.26 0.35
C SER A 254 9.18 16.74 1.68
N LYS A 255 9.42 15.46 1.96
CA LYS A 255 9.10 14.83 3.24
C LYS A 255 9.82 15.53 4.40
N GLU A 256 11.06 15.93 4.19
CA GLU A 256 11.93 16.58 5.17
C GLU A 256 11.33 17.91 5.63
N GLU A 257 10.80 18.70 4.70
CA GLU A 257 10.11 19.96 4.99
C GLU A 257 8.89 19.73 5.89
N VAL A 258 8.05 18.76 5.53
CA VAL A 258 6.84 18.41 6.28
C VAL A 258 7.21 17.93 7.70
N VAL A 259 8.23 17.07 7.82
CA VAL A 259 8.73 16.58 9.11
C VAL A 259 9.36 17.69 9.94
N ALA A 260 10.08 18.63 9.33
CA ALA A 260 10.65 19.77 10.04
C ALA A 260 9.56 20.68 10.64
N ALA A 261 8.44 20.86 9.92
CA ALA A 261 7.32 21.68 10.40
C ALA A 261 6.43 20.97 11.42
N LEU A 262 6.13 19.68 11.21
CA LEU A 262 5.11 18.96 11.97
C LEU A 262 5.67 17.94 12.96
N GLY A 263 6.96 17.63 12.87
CA GLY A 263 7.56 16.45 13.47
C GLY A 263 7.28 15.19 12.65
N PRO A 264 7.95 14.07 13.00
CA PRO A 264 7.80 12.81 12.29
C PRO A 264 6.35 12.28 12.38
N TRP A 265 5.87 11.74 11.27
CA TRP A 265 4.53 11.16 11.17
C TRP A 265 4.36 9.92 12.06
N CYS A 266 5.42 9.11 12.18
CA CYS A 266 5.40 7.82 12.86
C CYS A 266 6.47 7.76 13.97
N ALA A 267 6.57 8.80 14.81
CA ALA A 267 7.18 8.57 16.11
C ALA A 267 6.28 7.57 16.84
N ASP A 268 6.77 6.37 17.10
CA ASP A 268 6.11 5.49 18.04
C ASP A 268 6.05 6.23 19.37
N GLU A 269 4.85 6.72 19.73
CA GLU A 269 4.62 7.35 21.04
C GLU A 269 4.97 6.37 22.19
N ASP A 270 5.08 5.07 21.89
CA ASP A 270 5.57 4.01 22.79
C ASP A 270 7.11 4.05 23.01
N GLU A 271 7.91 4.55 22.07
CA GLU A 271 9.36 4.74 22.27
C GLU A 271 9.64 6.01 23.09
N VAL A 272 8.87 7.08 22.86
CA VAL A 272 9.02 8.36 23.59
C VAL A 272 8.65 8.22 25.07
N GLN A 273 7.74 7.30 25.43
CA GLN A 273 7.40 7.05 26.84
C GLN A 273 8.43 6.17 27.58
N GLN A 274 9.25 5.39 26.87
CA GLN A 274 10.34 4.59 27.48
C GLN A 274 11.60 5.42 27.76
N GLU A 275 11.85 6.48 27.00
CA GLU A 275 12.97 7.40 27.25
C GLU A 275 12.69 8.44 28.36
N GLN A 276 11.42 8.67 28.73
CA GLN A 276 11.06 9.57 29.83
C GLN A 276 10.98 8.89 31.20
N HIS A 277 11.17 7.56 31.27
CA HIS A 277 11.17 6.77 32.51
C HIS A 277 12.44 5.93 32.72
N SER A 278 13.51 6.20 31.96
CA SER A 278 14.84 5.57 32.16
C SER A 278 15.83 6.52 32.81
#